data_AF-A0A502F1G3-F1
#
_entry.id   AF-A0A502F1G3-F1
#
_cell.length_a   1.000
_cell.length_b   1.000
_cell.length_c   1.000
_cell.angle_alpha   90.00
_cell.angle_beta   90.00
_cell.angle_gamma   90.00
#
_symmetry.space_group_name_H-M   'P 1'
#
loop_
_entity.id
_entity.type
_entity.pdbx_description
1 polymer ?
#
loop_
_entity_poly.entity_id
_entity_poly.type
_entity_poly.pdbx_seq_one_letter_code
_entity_poly.pdbx_strand_id
1 'polypeptide(L)'
;MQTQNNYSPIAAYEKNDGEIIGYLYIAKDPSYNSLIKDVVHNMEVEFEKRLSEKKIKSYTIFFHSQFNNDNNHSVSHKSGEFNAISIQYKTAENLSGFIGLPYFFKEDEIMYAGFPNFSKEQNNFILNTQLKEGKEYFQELIYIDSPIIENEIGLKIKKVNNGSVGDMWAGIFGFDRLREEGGKEFLLNNAAMVFIQETIKSNDEVLISEMSFDNIVFRGVKTIDDETRTTYPLLKTDIFIDVENKQINEWENINNLEAVITGNGRDTFGLTYFATDYALNKEKYKTEKKLNIELSGIIYHLEISNIADSNTPDGPNFSDTFTMYMPNKEMSEFGCFDFIGLLEDFREIKVMDNRKSEGFILKVKLITNEDYPDFFTIEMFVNKQNMSFEDLTIGMQLTGLFQLQGQIKE
;
A
#
# COMPACT_ATOMS: atom_id res chain seq x y z
N MET A 1 4.47 -6.20 -10.13
CA MET A 1 5.14 -4.96 -9.68
C MET A 1 4.79 -3.85 -10.64
N GLN A 2 3.79 -3.03 -10.33
CA GLN A 2 3.61 -1.74 -10.99
C GLN A 2 4.57 -0.77 -10.30
N THR A 3 5.65 -0.40 -10.97
CA THR A 3 6.58 0.60 -10.46
C THR A 3 5.86 1.94 -10.31
N GLN A 4 6.05 2.55 -9.15
CA GLN A 4 5.53 3.88 -8.80
C GLN A 4 5.84 4.88 -9.92
N ASN A 5 4.87 5.74 -10.24
CA ASN A 5 4.96 6.80 -11.27
C ASN A 5 4.99 6.38 -12.75
N ASN A 6 4.82 5.10 -13.11
CA ASN A 6 4.82 4.67 -14.53
C ASN A 6 3.73 5.32 -15.41
N TYR A 7 2.67 5.86 -14.79
CA TYR A 7 1.57 6.54 -15.48
C TYR A 7 1.45 8.02 -15.10
N SER A 8 2.45 8.58 -14.41
CA SER A 8 2.43 9.98 -14.01
C SER A 8 2.49 10.88 -15.24
N PRO A 9 1.70 11.97 -15.29
CA PRO A 9 1.82 12.96 -16.34
C PRO A 9 3.22 13.53 -16.40
N ILE A 10 3.69 13.75 -17.63
CA ILE A 10 4.95 14.45 -17.89
C ILE A 10 4.67 15.67 -18.74
N ALA A 11 5.52 16.68 -18.66
CA ALA A 11 5.39 17.86 -19.48
C ALA A 11 6.73 18.36 -20.00
N ALA A 12 6.65 19.21 -21.01
CA ALA A 12 7.79 19.98 -21.48
C ALA A 12 7.33 21.37 -21.89
N TYR A 13 8.22 22.35 -21.79
CA TYR A 13 7.99 23.69 -22.32
C TYR A 13 9.20 24.22 -23.06
N GLU A 14 8.95 25.10 -24.03
CA GLU A 14 9.97 25.76 -24.83
C GLU A 14 10.22 27.18 -24.30
N LYS A 15 11.46 27.51 -23.98
CA LYS A 15 11.89 28.86 -23.62
C LYS A 15 11.95 29.79 -24.84
N ASN A 16 12.11 31.08 -24.58
CA ASN A 16 12.21 32.09 -25.63
C ASN A 16 13.44 31.92 -26.55
N ASP A 17 14.50 31.29 -26.08
CA ASP A 17 15.70 30.94 -26.85
C ASP A 17 15.58 29.62 -27.63
N GLY A 18 14.46 28.90 -27.48
CA GLY A 18 14.23 27.60 -28.12
C GLY A 18 14.73 26.40 -27.30
N GLU A 19 15.26 26.61 -26.10
CA GLU A 19 15.59 25.51 -25.19
C GLU A 19 14.31 24.81 -24.71
N ILE A 20 14.30 23.48 -24.72
CA ILE A 20 13.20 22.66 -24.21
C ILE A 20 13.55 22.16 -22.81
N ILE A 21 12.68 22.45 -21.85
CA ILE A 21 12.80 21.99 -20.47
C ILE A 21 11.71 20.96 -20.19
N GLY A 22 12.11 19.78 -19.70
CA GLY A 22 11.19 18.78 -19.18
C GLY A 22 10.79 19.10 -17.74
N TYR A 23 9.54 18.82 -17.43
CA TYR A 23 8.89 19.12 -16.16
C TYR A 23 8.16 17.88 -15.64
N LEU A 24 8.37 17.55 -14.37
CA LEU A 24 7.84 16.33 -13.76
C LEU A 24 7.40 16.57 -12.31
N TYR A 25 6.24 16.02 -11.94
CA TYR A 25 5.86 15.86 -10.54
C TYR A 25 6.42 14.55 -9.97
N ILE A 26 7.03 14.61 -8.79
CA ILE A 26 7.64 13.46 -8.11
C ILE A 26 7.10 13.37 -6.68
N ALA A 27 6.53 12.23 -6.32
CA ALA A 27 6.23 11.92 -4.93
C ALA A 27 7.52 11.85 -4.10
N LYS A 28 7.63 12.68 -3.05
CA LYS A 28 8.72 12.56 -2.05
C LYS A 28 8.58 11.29 -1.22
N ASP A 29 7.34 10.89 -1.00
CA ASP A 29 6.95 9.79 -0.15
C ASP A 29 6.20 8.75 -1.00
N PRO A 30 6.67 7.50 -1.06
CA PRO A 30 6.05 6.46 -1.90
C PRO A 30 4.59 6.15 -1.51
N SER A 31 4.18 6.46 -0.27
CA SER A 31 2.83 6.19 0.23
C SER A 31 1.78 7.23 -0.21
N TYR A 32 2.20 8.31 -0.90
CA TYR A 32 1.30 9.37 -1.33
C TYR A 32 1.62 9.90 -2.73
N ASN A 33 0.59 10.02 -3.57
CA ASN A 33 0.70 10.65 -4.87
C ASN A 33 -0.52 11.54 -5.15
N SER A 34 -0.37 12.59 -5.93
CA SER A 34 -1.51 13.40 -6.36
C SER A 34 -2.32 12.65 -7.43
N LEU A 35 -3.62 12.88 -7.49
CA LEU A 35 -4.44 12.35 -8.58
C LEU A 35 -3.93 12.89 -9.92
N ILE A 36 -3.89 12.01 -10.94
CA ILE A 36 -3.39 12.34 -12.29
C ILE A 36 -4.08 13.61 -12.84
N LYS A 37 -5.39 13.72 -12.63
CA LYS A 37 -6.19 14.89 -13.04
C LYS A 37 -5.69 16.19 -12.40
N ASP A 38 -5.36 16.15 -11.12
CA ASP A 38 -4.90 17.34 -10.38
C ASP A 38 -3.48 17.70 -10.82
N VAL A 39 -2.63 16.71 -11.09
CA VAL A 39 -1.29 16.93 -11.66
C VAL A 39 -1.37 17.61 -13.02
N VAL A 40 -2.20 17.09 -13.95
CA VAL A 40 -2.43 17.71 -15.27
C VAL A 40 -2.94 19.14 -15.10
N HIS A 41 -3.97 19.35 -14.27
CA HIS A 41 -4.53 20.67 -14.03
C HIS A 41 -3.50 21.66 -13.46
N ASN A 42 -2.67 21.24 -12.50
CA ASN A 42 -1.64 22.10 -11.92
C ASN A 42 -0.54 22.43 -12.95
N MET A 43 -0.17 21.49 -13.82
CA MET A 43 0.73 21.76 -14.94
C MET A 43 0.12 22.80 -15.90
N GLU A 44 -1.16 22.66 -16.26
CA GLU A 44 -1.87 23.64 -17.12
C GLU A 44 -1.83 25.04 -16.50
N VAL A 45 -2.24 25.18 -15.24
CA VAL A 45 -2.29 26.48 -14.54
C VAL A 45 -0.91 27.14 -14.51
N GLU A 46 0.14 26.39 -14.20
CA GLU A 46 1.50 26.92 -14.15
C GLU A 46 2.02 27.34 -15.54
N PHE A 47 1.81 26.52 -16.56
CA PHE A 47 2.28 26.86 -17.91
C PHE A 47 1.47 28.00 -18.55
N GLU A 48 0.16 28.07 -18.31
CA GLU A 48 -0.67 29.20 -18.74
C GLU A 48 -0.18 30.51 -18.11
N LYS A 49 0.16 30.48 -16.84
CA LYS A 49 0.78 31.62 -16.16
C LYS A 49 2.11 31.99 -16.84
N ARG A 50 3.02 31.05 -17.07
CA ARG A 50 4.32 31.32 -17.74
C ARG A 50 4.15 31.85 -19.16
N LEU A 51 3.16 31.36 -19.90
CA LEU A 51 2.84 31.81 -21.25
C LEU A 51 2.32 33.25 -21.23
N SER A 52 1.41 33.57 -20.30
CA SER A 52 0.87 34.93 -20.11
C SER A 52 1.96 35.95 -19.70
N GLU A 53 2.94 35.50 -18.91
CA GLU A 53 4.11 36.27 -18.49
C GLU A 53 5.22 36.31 -19.56
N LYS A 54 5.01 35.69 -20.73
CA LYS A 54 5.97 35.60 -21.85
C LYS A 54 7.31 34.97 -21.45
N LYS A 55 7.31 34.06 -20.47
CA LYS A 55 8.50 33.31 -20.03
C LYS A 55 8.79 32.10 -20.92
N ILE A 56 7.77 31.58 -21.58
CA ILE A 56 7.85 30.42 -22.48
C ILE A 56 7.12 30.72 -23.79
N LYS A 57 7.47 29.99 -24.86
CA LYS A 57 6.81 30.05 -26.18
C LYS A 57 5.71 29.03 -26.35
N SER A 58 5.89 27.85 -25.77
CA SER A 58 4.97 26.74 -25.93
C SER A 58 5.12 25.76 -24.78
N TYR A 59 4.11 24.93 -24.56
CA TYR A 59 4.19 23.78 -23.67
C TYR A 59 3.40 22.60 -24.20
N THR A 60 3.75 21.42 -23.72
CA THR A 60 3.02 20.16 -23.92
C THR A 60 2.88 19.41 -22.62
N ILE A 61 1.73 18.75 -22.42
CA ILE A 61 1.44 17.88 -21.28
C ILE A 61 1.02 16.52 -21.84
N PHE A 62 1.64 15.46 -21.35
CA PHE A 62 1.44 14.08 -21.78
C PHE A 62 0.81 13.30 -20.63
N PHE A 63 -0.26 12.56 -20.90
CA PHE A 63 -0.93 11.75 -19.89
C PHE A 63 -1.68 10.57 -20.53
N HIS A 64 -1.89 9.51 -19.75
CA HIS A 64 -2.69 8.37 -20.19
C HIS A 64 -4.18 8.71 -20.23
N SER A 65 -4.84 8.37 -21.34
CA SER A 65 -6.18 8.84 -21.66
C SER A 65 -7.07 7.75 -22.23
N GLN A 66 -8.38 8.00 -22.15
CA GLN A 66 -9.43 7.11 -22.61
C GLN A 66 -9.58 7.11 -24.14
N PHE A 67 -8.80 7.92 -24.85
CA PHE A 67 -8.89 8.16 -26.29
C PHE A 67 -8.88 6.85 -27.07
N ASN A 68 -9.96 6.63 -27.84
CA ASN A 68 -10.12 5.45 -28.68
C ASN A 68 -10.48 5.88 -30.11
N ASN A 69 -9.70 6.81 -30.67
CA ASN A 69 -9.96 7.45 -31.97
C ASN A 69 -11.30 8.21 -32.03
N ASP A 70 -11.80 8.65 -30.88
CA ASP A 70 -13.08 9.32 -30.68
C ASP A 70 -12.92 10.77 -30.17
N ASN A 71 -11.69 11.29 -30.12
CA ASN A 71 -11.31 12.57 -29.51
C ASN A 71 -11.63 12.68 -28.01
N ASN A 72 -11.87 11.57 -27.31
CA ASN A 72 -12.01 11.57 -25.86
C ASN A 72 -10.63 11.64 -25.18
N HIS A 73 -10.12 12.84 -24.97
CA HIS A 73 -8.85 13.09 -24.27
C HIS A 73 -9.00 13.14 -22.75
N SER A 74 -10.04 12.54 -22.18
CA SER A 74 -10.20 12.46 -20.73
C SER A 74 -9.10 11.59 -20.11
N VAL A 75 -8.61 12.00 -18.95
CA VAL A 75 -7.63 11.24 -18.16
C VAL A 75 -8.19 9.86 -17.85
N SER A 76 -7.40 8.81 -18.05
CA SER A 76 -7.77 7.45 -17.64
C SER A 76 -7.51 7.25 -16.15
N HIS A 77 -8.43 6.59 -15.47
CA HIS A 77 -8.35 6.36 -14.02
C HIS A 77 -8.00 4.91 -13.65
N LYS A 78 -8.11 3.98 -14.59
CA LYS A 78 -7.90 2.54 -14.38
C LYS A 78 -7.09 1.93 -15.51
N SER A 79 -6.37 0.84 -15.21
CA SER A 79 -5.53 0.16 -16.20
C SER A 79 -6.29 -0.35 -17.43
N GLY A 80 -7.57 -0.69 -17.29
CA GLY A 80 -8.43 -1.09 -18.41
C GLY A 80 -8.92 0.06 -19.30
N GLU A 81 -8.62 1.31 -18.94
CA GLU A 81 -8.99 2.52 -19.69
C GLU A 81 -7.81 3.14 -20.46
N PHE A 82 -6.63 2.50 -20.39
CA PHE A 82 -5.39 2.98 -20.97
C PHE A 82 -5.32 2.67 -22.46
N ASN A 83 -5.87 3.57 -23.28
CA ASN A 83 -5.98 3.39 -24.74
C ASN A 83 -4.97 4.24 -25.53
N ALA A 84 -4.52 5.36 -24.98
CA ALA A 84 -3.58 6.25 -25.65
C ALA A 84 -2.82 7.16 -24.68
N ILE A 85 -1.70 7.71 -25.13
CA ILE A 85 -1.09 8.90 -24.54
C ILE A 85 -1.73 10.12 -25.21
N SER A 86 -2.45 10.95 -24.45
CA SER A 86 -2.90 12.25 -24.92
C SER A 86 -1.82 13.29 -24.70
N ILE A 87 -1.61 14.12 -25.72
CA ILE A 87 -0.70 15.26 -25.73
C ILE A 87 -1.54 16.52 -25.83
N GLN A 88 -1.68 17.23 -24.73
CA GLN A 88 -2.16 18.60 -24.75
C GLN A 88 -1.03 19.52 -25.18
N TYR A 89 -1.32 20.52 -26.01
CA TYR A 89 -0.32 21.50 -26.42
C TYR A 89 -0.92 22.91 -26.49
N LYS A 90 -0.07 23.91 -26.27
CA LYS A 90 -0.39 25.32 -26.49
C LYS A 90 0.85 26.14 -26.85
N THR A 91 0.68 27.12 -27.72
CA THR A 91 1.72 28.09 -28.12
C THR A 91 1.32 29.52 -27.80
N ALA A 92 2.31 30.41 -27.76
CA ALA A 92 2.11 31.85 -27.56
C ALA A 92 1.30 32.52 -28.70
N GLU A 93 1.20 31.86 -29.85
CA GLU A 93 0.38 32.29 -30.99
C GLU A 93 -1.09 31.82 -30.88
N ASN A 94 -1.51 31.37 -29.69
CA ASN A 94 -2.82 30.82 -29.40
C ASN A 94 -3.18 29.56 -30.22
N LEU A 95 -2.20 28.85 -30.75
CA LEU A 95 -2.42 27.51 -31.27
C LEU A 95 -2.49 26.55 -30.07
N SER A 96 -3.62 25.87 -29.90
CA SER A 96 -3.82 24.91 -28.80
C SER A 96 -4.68 23.73 -29.22
N GLY A 97 -4.50 22.58 -28.58
CA GLY A 97 -5.36 21.43 -28.80
C GLY A 97 -4.82 20.16 -28.14
N PHE A 98 -5.33 19.03 -28.64
CA PHE A 98 -4.91 17.69 -28.21
C PHE A 98 -4.48 16.84 -29.41
N ILE A 99 -3.57 15.91 -29.15
CA ILE A 99 -3.15 14.87 -30.10
C ILE A 99 -3.12 13.55 -29.33
N GLY A 100 -3.76 12.50 -29.86
CA GLY A 100 -3.70 11.16 -29.27
C GLY A 100 -2.62 10.30 -29.92
N LEU A 101 -1.86 9.57 -29.11
CA LEU A 101 -0.99 8.47 -29.51
C LEU A 101 -1.58 7.15 -29.00
N PRO A 102 -2.40 6.44 -29.81
CA PRO A 102 -2.95 5.16 -29.42
C PRO A 102 -1.85 4.14 -29.20
N TYR A 103 -2.05 3.30 -28.18
CA TYR A 103 -1.22 2.13 -27.95
C TYR A 103 -2.07 0.97 -27.45
N PHE A 104 -1.54 -0.24 -27.57
CA PHE A 104 -2.15 -1.45 -27.02
C PHE A 104 -1.07 -2.37 -26.48
N PHE A 105 -1.46 -3.20 -25.52
CA PHE A 105 -0.58 -4.24 -24.99
C PHE A 105 -0.68 -5.48 -25.87
N LYS A 106 0.46 -6.02 -26.27
CA LYS A 106 0.56 -7.32 -26.93
C LYS A 106 1.61 -8.13 -26.16
N GLU A 107 1.15 -9.20 -25.50
CA GLU A 107 1.96 -9.93 -24.51
C GLU A 107 2.41 -8.96 -23.41
N ASP A 108 3.71 -8.75 -23.23
CA ASP A 108 4.30 -7.82 -22.25
C ASP A 108 4.87 -6.54 -22.88
N GLU A 109 4.61 -6.31 -24.17
CA GLU A 109 5.11 -5.14 -24.92
C GLU A 109 4.00 -4.12 -25.22
N ILE A 110 4.38 -2.83 -25.19
CA ILE A 110 3.51 -1.72 -25.61
C ILE A 110 3.73 -1.45 -27.10
N MET A 111 2.68 -1.58 -27.89
CA MET A 111 2.67 -1.31 -29.32
C MET A 111 2.01 0.04 -29.61
N TYR A 112 2.77 0.99 -30.17
CA TYR A 112 2.26 2.32 -30.54
C TYR A 112 1.73 2.32 -31.98
N ALA A 113 0.50 2.80 -32.18
CA ALA A 113 -0.12 2.90 -33.51
C ALA A 113 0.37 4.13 -34.31
N GLY A 114 1.02 5.09 -33.65
CA GLY A 114 1.39 6.38 -34.21
C GLY A 114 0.28 7.42 -34.09
N PHE A 115 0.64 8.68 -34.31
CA PHE A 115 -0.26 9.83 -34.31
C PHE A 115 -1.12 9.82 -35.58
N PRO A 116 -2.47 9.78 -35.48
CA PRO A 116 -3.36 9.67 -36.64
C PRO A 116 -3.21 10.80 -37.67
N ASN A 117 -2.87 11.99 -37.21
CA ASN A 117 -2.78 13.19 -38.05
C ASN A 117 -1.39 13.44 -38.64
N PHE A 118 -0.44 12.53 -38.41
CA PHE A 118 0.95 12.69 -38.82
C PHE A 118 1.24 11.74 -39.98
N SER A 119 2.10 12.17 -40.91
CA SER A 119 2.57 11.30 -41.98
C SER A 119 3.35 10.11 -41.41
N LYS A 120 3.49 9.05 -42.21
CA LYS A 120 4.32 7.89 -41.83
C LYS A 120 5.77 8.31 -41.52
N GLU A 121 6.31 9.25 -42.28
CA GLU A 121 7.66 9.78 -42.10
C GLU A 121 7.79 10.55 -40.78
N GLN A 122 6.81 11.38 -40.45
CA GLN A 122 6.78 12.11 -39.18
C GLN A 122 6.65 11.17 -37.98
N ASN A 123 5.74 10.19 -38.07
CA ASN A 123 5.60 9.15 -37.05
C ASN A 123 6.90 8.36 -36.85
N ASN A 124 7.53 7.91 -37.94
CA ASN A 124 8.80 7.20 -37.87
C ASN A 124 9.92 8.06 -37.27
N PHE A 125 9.96 9.35 -37.59
CA PHE A 125 10.95 10.25 -37.02
C PHE A 125 10.78 10.37 -35.49
N ILE A 126 9.56 10.57 -35.01
CA ILE A 126 9.28 10.72 -33.58
C ILE A 126 9.52 9.41 -32.82
N LEU A 127 8.89 8.32 -33.26
CA LEU A 127 8.92 7.03 -32.53
C LEU A 127 10.29 6.35 -32.55
N ASN A 128 11.14 6.64 -33.53
CA ASN A 128 12.52 6.12 -33.58
C ASN A 128 13.55 7.09 -33.00
N THR A 129 13.13 8.22 -32.42
CA THR A 129 14.06 9.14 -31.75
C THR A 129 14.63 8.47 -30.51
N GLN A 130 15.93 8.16 -30.52
CA GLN A 130 16.61 7.58 -29.37
C GLN A 130 16.96 8.66 -28.34
N LEU A 131 16.62 8.39 -27.08
CA LEU A 131 17.07 9.20 -25.96
C LEU A 131 18.57 8.94 -25.70
N LYS A 132 19.29 9.99 -25.33
CA LYS A 132 20.70 9.94 -24.97
C LYS A 132 20.83 9.41 -23.56
N GLU A 133 21.61 8.36 -23.40
CA GLU A 133 21.95 7.80 -22.09
C GLU A 133 22.61 8.86 -21.19
N GLY A 134 22.24 8.87 -19.90
CA GLY A 134 22.77 9.79 -18.91
C GLY A 134 22.31 11.25 -19.04
N LYS A 135 21.48 11.59 -20.04
CA LYS A 135 20.92 12.94 -20.16
C LYS A 135 19.75 13.11 -19.19
N GLU A 136 19.80 14.15 -18.37
CA GLU A 136 18.66 14.61 -17.58
C GLU A 136 17.66 15.31 -18.50
N TYR A 137 16.51 14.65 -18.73
CA TYR A 137 15.44 15.17 -19.59
C TYR A 137 14.43 16.02 -18.83
N PHE A 138 14.32 15.85 -17.51
CA PHE A 138 13.43 16.59 -16.63
C PHE A 138 14.26 17.47 -15.71
N GLN A 139 14.47 18.72 -16.12
CA GLN A 139 15.32 19.65 -15.36
C GLN A 139 14.52 20.40 -14.29
N GLU A 140 13.18 20.41 -14.38
CA GLU A 140 12.31 20.98 -13.37
C GLU A 140 11.47 19.89 -12.69
N LEU A 141 11.75 19.66 -11.41
CA LEU A 141 11.10 18.65 -10.59
C LEU A 141 10.25 19.33 -9.51
N ILE A 142 8.95 19.03 -9.51
CA ILE A 142 8.04 19.48 -8.46
C ILE A 142 7.75 18.32 -7.53
N TYR A 143 8.03 18.52 -6.25
CA TYR A 143 7.83 17.48 -5.26
C TYR A 143 6.42 17.51 -4.68
N ILE A 144 5.77 16.35 -4.66
CA ILE A 144 4.49 16.13 -3.97
C ILE A 144 4.81 15.67 -2.56
N ASP A 145 4.34 16.45 -1.57
CA ASP A 145 4.40 16.12 -0.16
C ASP A 145 3.08 15.46 0.28
N SER A 146 3.17 14.45 1.13
CA SER A 146 2.01 13.88 1.81
C SER A 146 1.44 14.93 2.79
N PRO A 147 0.11 15.18 2.80
CA PRO A 147 -0.52 16.03 3.79
C PRO A 147 -0.33 15.48 5.20
N ILE A 148 0.27 16.29 6.09
CA ILE A 148 0.47 15.95 7.50
C ILE A 148 -0.05 17.09 8.36
N ILE A 149 -0.88 16.75 9.34
CA ILE A 149 -1.29 17.65 10.42
C ILE A 149 -0.79 17.12 11.76
N GLU A 150 -0.51 18.01 12.70
CA GLU A 150 -0.28 17.66 14.09
C GLU A 150 -1.43 18.23 14.92
N ASN A 151 -2.10 17.39 15.70
CA ASN A 151 -3.25 17.80 16.49
C ASN A 151 -2.84 18.34 17.87
N GLU A 152 -3.83 18.75 18.69
CA GLU A 152 -3.59 19.40 19.99
C GLU A 152 -2.84 18.52 21.00
N ILE A 153 -2.94 17.20 20.89
CA ILE A 153 -2.22 16.25 21.76
C ILE A 153 -0.82 15.92 21.22
N GLY A 154 -0.41 16.51 20.09
CA GLY A 154 0.90 16.30 19.44
C GLY A 154 0.99 14.97 18.67
N LEU A 155 -0.14 14.47 18.15
CA LEU A 155 -0.21 13.27 17.30
C LEU A 155 -0.14 13.70 15.83
N LYS A 156 0.73 13.07 15.04
CA LYS A 156 0.83 13.32 13.60
C LYS A 156 -0.21 12.50 12.85
N ILE A 157 -1.00 13.14 12.00
CA ILE A 157 -1.97 12.48 11.14
C ILE A 157 -1.54 12.75 9.69
N LYS A 158 -1.06 11.70 9.03
CA LYS A 158 -0.54 11.71 7.67
C LYS A 158 -1.56 11.07 6.73
N LYS A 159 -1.80 11.70 5.57
CA LYS A 159 -2.62 11.10 4.51
C LYS A 159 -1.78 10.25 3.58
N VAL A 160 -2.25 9.04 3.33
CA VAL A 160 -1.65 8.11 2.36
C VAL A 160 -2.73 7.63 1.40
N ASN A 161 -2.36 7.40 0.15
CA ASN A 161 -3.30 6.98 -0.89
C ASN A 161 -2.71 5.97 -1.87
N ASN A 162 -1.51 5.48 -1.55
CA ASN A 162 -0.85 4.42 -2.26
C ASN A 162 -0.56 3.26 -1.30
N GLY A 163 -0.77 2.04 -1.79
CA GLY A 163 -0.65 0.83 -0.98
C GLY A 163 -1.99 0.11 -0.75
N SER A 164 -1.89 -1.13 -0.29
CA SER A 164 -3.04 -1.94 0.12
C SER A 164 -2.60 -2.99 1.13
N VAL A 165 -3.50 -3.40 2.02
CA VAL A 165 -3.27 -4.52 2.94
C VAL A 165 -3.79 -5.84 2.34
N GLY A 166 -3.81 -5.91 1.00
CA GLY A 166 -4.30 -7.06 0.25
C GLY A 166 -3.55 -8.35 0.57
N ASP A 167 -2.27 -8.24 0.93
CA ASP A 167 -1.43 -9.39 1.30
C ASP A 167 -1.93 -10.09 2.56
N MET A 168 -2.74 -9.44 3.41
CA MET A 168 -3.37 -10.11 4.56
C MET A 168 -4.26 -11.27 4.10
N TRP A 169 -4.94 -11.12 2.96
CA TRP A 169 -5.73 -12.19 2.37
C TRP A 169 -4.88 -13.35 1.87
N ALA A 170 -3.69 -13.06 1.33
CA ALA A 170 -2.72 -14.08 0.95
C ALA A 170 -2.11 -14.77 2.18
N GLY A 171 -1.92 -14.03 3.28
CA GLY A 171 -1.58 -14.58 4.58
C GLY A 171 -2.62 -15.57 5.10
N ILE A 172 -3.92 -15.29 4.90
CA ILE A 172 -5.01 -16.18 5.31
C ILE A 172 -5.19 -17.38 4.37
N PHE A 173 -5.22 -17.15 3.06
CA PHE A 173 -5.61 -18.17 2.07
C PHE A 173 -4.44 -18.90 1.40
N GLY A 174 -3.21 -18.41 1.58
CA GLY A 174 -2.01 -18.87 0.89
C GLY A 174 -1.73 -18.07 -0.38
N PHE A 175 -0.46 -17.68 -0.57
CA PHE A 175 -0.04 -16.89 -1.75
C PHE A 175 -0.18 -17.67 -3.05
N ASP A 176 0.11 -18.97 -3.06
CA ASP A 176 0.02 -19.80 -4.26
C ASP A 176 -1.43 -19.89 -4.75
N ARG A 177 -2.36 -20.16 -3.84
CA ARG A 177 -3.78 -20.25 -4.16
C ARG A 177 -4.35 -18.96 -4.77
N LEU A 178 -3.95 -17.78 -4.26
CA LEU A 178 -4.45 -16.53 -4.83
C LEU A 178 -3.83 -16.19 -6.19
N ARG A 179 -2.70 -16.83 -6.54
CA ARG A 179 -2.07 -16.73 -7.87
C ARG A 179 -2.65 -17.70 -8.90
N GLU A 180 -3.37 -18.74 -8.48
CA GLU A 180 -4.04 -19.69 -9.38
C GLU A 180 -5.20 -19.03 -10.16
N GLU A 181 -5.59 -19.66 -11.27
CA GLU A 181 -6.75 -19.25 -12.06
C GLU A 181 -8.02 -19.25 -11.19
N GLY A 182 -8.76 -18.13 -11.18
CA GLY A 182 -9.92 -17.94 -10.31
C GLY A 182 -9.62 -17.47 -8.88
N GLY A 183 -8.35 -17.36 -8.46
CA GLY A 183 -7.97 -16.88 -7.12
C GLY A 183 -8.51 -15.49 -6.79
N LYS A 184 -8.49 -14.57 -7.77
CA LYS A 184 -9.08 -13.22 -7.63
C LYS A 184 -10.59 -13.25 -7.44
N GLU A 185 -11.30 -14.08 -8.21
CA GLU A 185 -12.75 -14.23 -8.09
C GLU A 185 -13.12 -14.86 -6.74
N PHE A 186 -12.35 -15.87 -6.31
CA PHE A 186 -12.47 -16.46 -4.98
C PHE A 186 -12.34 -15.40 -3.87
N LEU A 187 -11.35 -14.53 -3.93
CA LEU A 187 -11.17 -13.44 -2.96
C LEU A 187 -12.36 -12.47 -2.97
N LEU A 188 -12.77 -12.00 -4.16
CA LEU A 188 -13.89 -11.08 -4.31
C LEU A 188 -15.19 -11.66 -3.76
N ASN A 189 -15.44 -12.95 -4.00
CA ASN A 189 -16.62 -13.64 -3.48
C ASN A 189 -16.60 -13.72 -1.94
N ASN A 190 -15.44 -14.01 -1.33
CA ASN A 190 -15.32 -14.02 0.13
C ASN A 190 -15.50 -12.63 0.73
N ALA A 191 -14.89 -11.60 0.15
CA ALA A 191 -15.08 -10.21 0.57
C ALA A 191 -16.56 -9.80 0.47
N ALA A 192 -17.24 -10.15 -0.62
CA ALA A 192 -18.67 -9.85 -0.79
C ALA A 192 -19.57 -10.57 0.23
N MET A 193 -19.26 -11.82 0.59
CA MET A 193 -20.03 -12.59 1.57
C MET A 193 -20.04 -11.95 2.97
N VAL A 194 -19.00 -11.19 3.32
CA VAL A 194 -18.96 -10.46 4.60
C VAL A 194 -20.08 -9.43 4.71
N PHE A 195 -20.40 -8.72 3.62
CA PHE A 195 -21.44 -7.70 3.61
C PHE A 195 -22.86 -8.25 3.46
N ILE A 196 -23.01 -9.55 3.22
CA ILE A 196 -24.31 -10.25 3.29
C ILE A 196 -24.69 -10.52 4.75
N GLN A 197 -23.70 -10.57 5.65
CA GLN A 197 -23.94 -10.76 7.08
C GLN A 197 -24.66 -9.55 7.67
N GLU A 198 -25.34 -9.77 8.80
CA GLU A 198 -25.96 -8.69 9.55
C GLU A 198 -24.90 -7.74 10.12
N THR A 199 -25.27 -6.47 10.26
CA THR A 199 -24.42 -5.48 10.92
C THR A 199 -24.34 -5.79 12.41
N ILE A 200 -23.12 -5.96 12.92
CA ILE A 200 -22.86 -6.32 14.32
C ILE A 200 -22.42 -5.12 15.18
N LYS A 201 -21.83 -4.10 14.56
CA LYS A 201 -21.35 -2.86 15.20
C LYS A 201 -21.56 -1.68 14.25
N SER A 202 -21.72 -0.48 14.80
CA SER A 202 -21.90 0.75 14.01
C SER A 202 -21.52 1.98 14.84
N ASN A 203 -21.20 3.07 14.15
CA ASN A 203 -21.18 4.42 14.70
C ASN A 203 -21.90 5.37 13.72
N ASP A 204 -21.72 6.69 13.89
CA ASP A 204 -22.36 7.70 13.04
C ASP A 204 -21.78 7.80 11.62
N GLU A 205 -20.67 7.10 11.32
CA GLU A 205 -20.01 7.12 10.00
C GLU A 205 -20.07 5.76 9.28
N VAL A 206 -20.05 4.64 10.01
CA VAL A 206 -19.85 3.31 9.44
C VAL A 206 -20.73 2.20 10.03
N LEU A 207 -20.91 1.16 9.22
CA LEU A 207 -21.54 -0.11 9.57
C LEU A 207 -20.52 -1.25 9.43
N ILE A 208 -20.47 -2.15 10.42
CA ILE A 208 -19.53 -3.27 10.47
C ILE A 208 -20.27 -4.59 10.39
N SER A 209 -19.82 -5.46 9.49
CA SER A 209 -20.28 -6.84 9.36
C SER A 209 -19.08 -7.77 9.51
N GLU A 210 -19.28 -8.94 10.12
CA GLU A 210 -18.20 -9.90 10.36
C GLU A 210 -18.61 -11.32 9.95
N MET A 211 -17.65 -12.06 9.38
CA MET A 211 -17.72 -13.50 9.18
C MET A 211 -16.60 -14.15 9.97
N SER A 212 -16.93 -15.02 10.94
CA SER A 212 -15.96 -15.61 11.87
C SER A 212 -15.68 -17.09 11.56
N PHE A 213 -14.41 -17.48 11.65
CA PHE A 213 -13.88 -18.83 11.52
C PHE A 213 -12.90 -19.07 12.69
N ASP A 214 -13.41 -19.58 13.81
CA ASP A 214 -12.65 -19.64 15.06
C ASP A 214 -12.15 -18.22 15.44
N ASN A 215 -10.85 -18.03 15.70
CA ASN A 215 -10.28 -16.70 15.96
C ASN A 215 -10.02 -15.86 14.70
N ILE A 216 -10.15 -16.40 13.49
CA ILE A 216 -10.01 -15.61 12.27
C ILE A 216 -11.34 -14.95 11.94
N VAL A 217 -11.33 -13.64 11.72
CA VAL A 217 -12.51 -12.87 11.37
C VAL A 217 -12.28 -12.09 10.10
N PHE A 218 -13.22 -12.16 9.18
CA PHE A 218 -13.28 -11.25 8.04
C PHE A 218 -14.19 -10.10 8.42
N ARG A 219 -13.61 -8.91 8.57
CA ARG A 219 -14.33 -7.69 8.93
C ARG A 219 -14.59 -6.88 7.68
N GLY A 220 -15.86 -6.53 7.48
CA GLY A 220 -16.32 -5.64 6.43
C GLY A 220 -16.76 -4.32 7.05
N VAL A 221 -16.24 -3.23 6.50
CA VAL A 221 -16.58 -1.85 6.89
C VAL A 221 -17.21 -1.17 5.69
N LYS A 222 -18.36 -0.54 5.88
CA LYS A 222 -18.96 0.34 4.86
C LYS A 222 -19.43 1.65 5.49
N THR A 223 -19.39 2.73 4.71
CA THR A 223 -19.99 4.00 5.11
C THR A 223 -21.52 3.90 5.16
N ILE A 224 -22.19 4.74 5.95
CA ILE A 224 -23.66 4.72 6.06
C ILE A 224 -24.34 5.02 4.71
N ASP A 225 -23.72 5.83 3.86
CA ASP A 225 -24.18 6.13 2.49
C ASP A 225 -23.85 5.02 1.47
N ASP A 226 -23.14 3.97 1.89
CA ASP A 226 -22.68 2.84 1.05
C ASP A 226 -21.79 3.26 -0.14
N GLU A 227 -21.21 4.46 -0.12
CA GLU A 227 -20.30 4.93 -1.18
C GLU A 227 -18.92 4.25 -1.10
N THR A 228 -18.45 3.93 0.11
CA THR A 228 -17.15 3.30 0.32
C THR A 228 -17.27 2.06 1.19
N ARG A 229 -16.56 1.01 0.79
CA ARG A 229 -16.48 -0.26 1.53
C ARG A 229 -15.09 -0.85 1.47
N THR A 230 -14.69 -1.52 2.53
CA THR A 230 -13.44 -2.28 2.60
C THR A 230 -13.61 -3.55 3.42
N THR A 231 -12.76 -4.54 3.17
CA THR A 231 -12.76 -5.83 3.86
C THR A 231 -11.35 -6.30 4.09
N TYR A 232 -11.09 -6.78 5.31
CA TYR A 232 -9.80 -7.34 5.68
C TYR A 232 -9.98 -8.46 6.71
N PRO A 233 -9.04 -9.43 6.75
CA PRO A 233 -9.01 -10.42 7.80
C PRO A 233 -8.31 -9.87 9.04
N LEU A 234 -8.68 -10.37 10.21
CA LEU A 234 -8.00 -10.14 11.48
C LEU A 234 -7.97 -11.41 12.32
N LEU A 235 -6.99 -11.51 13.21
CA LEU A 235 -6.89 -12.55 14.23
C LEU A 235 -7.36 -12.00 15.58
N LYS A 236 -8.40 -12.60 16.16
CA LYS A 236 -8.84 -12.31 17.53
C LYS A 236 -7.82 -12.86 18.52
N THR A 237 -7.43 -12.03 19.48
CA THR A 237 -6.52 -12.37 20.57
C THR A 237 -6.94 -11.64 21.84
N ASP A 238 -6.54 -12.16 22.99
CA ASP A 238 -6.68 -11.50 24.29
C ASP A 238 -5.36 -10.92 24.80
N ILE A 239 -4.29 -10.99 23.99
CA ILE A 239 -2.99 -10.40 24.28
C ILE A 239 -3.05 -8.91 23.97
N PHE A 240 -2.82 -8.08 24.98
CA PHE A 240 -2.82 -6.63 24.84
C PHE A 240 -1.59 -5.98 25.49
N ILE A 241 -1.22 -4.81 24.98
CA ILE A 241 -0.17 -3.96 25.55
C ILE A 241 -0.60 -2.50 25.58
N ASP A 242 0.02 -1.72 26.45
CA ASP A 242 -0.05 -0.26 26.40
C ASP A 242 0.77 0.26 25.20
N VAL A 243 0.15 1.07 24.35
CA VAL A 243 0.77 1.73 23.21
C VAL A 243 0.63 3.24 23.34
N GLU A 244 1.73 3.97 23.20
CA GLU A 244 1.73 5.41 22.99
C GLU A 244 1.82 5.74 21.49
N ASN A 245 0.70 6.14 20.91
CA ASN A 245 0.57 6.54 19.51
C ASN A 245 1.32 7.84 19.22
N LYS A 246 2.08 7.86 18.11
CA LYS A 246 2.84 9.01 17.64
C LYS A 246 2.39 9.50 16.27
N GLN A 247 2.00 8.57 15.40
CA GLN A 247 1.56 8.86 14.05
C GLN A 247 0.44 7.93 13.61
N ILE A 248 -0.53 8.49 12.88
CA ILE A 248 -1.59 7.79 12.17
C ILE A 248 -1.40 8.04 10.68
N ASN A 249 -1.27 6.97 9.90
CA ASN A 249 -1.28 7.02 8.44
C ASN A 249 -2.70 6.66 7.96
N GLU A 250 -3.53 7.66 7.66
CA GLU A 250 -4.92 7.48 7.21
C GLU A 250 -5.01 7.30 5.69
N TRP A 251 -5.77 6.29 5.26
CA TRP A 251 -5.91 5.94 3.84
C TRP A 251 -7.03 6.75 3.18
N GLU A 252 -6.69 7.84 2.52
CA GLU A 252 -7.70 8.75 1.94
C GLU A 252 -8.42 8.16 0.72
N ASN A 253 -7.78 7.22 0.01
CA ASN A 253 -8.36 6.52 -1.14
C ASN A 253 -9.54 5.59 -0.78
N ILE A 254 -9.76 5.36 0.52
CA ILE A 254 -10.90 4.61 1.06
C ILE A 254 -11.57 5.41 2.19
N ASN A 255 -11.80 6.70 1.96
CA ASN A 255 -12.49 7.61 2.88
C ASN A 255 -11.93 7.64 4.32
N ASN A 256 -10.62 7.35 4.49
CA ASN A 256 -9.96 7.26 5.79
C ASN A 256 -10.57 6.19 6.71
N LEU A 257 -11.11 5.11 6.15
CA LEU A 257 -11.66 3.97 6.92
C LEU A 257 -10.57 3.07 7.51
N GLU A 258 -9.38 3.03 6.90
CA GLU A 258 -8.24 2.27 7.43
C GLU A 258 -7.10 3.21 7.81
N ALA A 259 -6.33 2.75 8.79
CA ALA A 259 -5.10 3.40 9.18
C ALA A 259 -4.05 2.40 9.66
N VAL A 260 -2.79 2.77 9.44
CA VAL A 260 -1.65 2.17 10.11
C VAL A 260 -1.18 3.14 11.19
N ILE A 261 -0.99 2.62 12.40
CA ILE A 261 -0.62 3.41 13.57
C ILE A 261 0.83 3.10 13.91
N THR A 262 1.63 4.14 14.11
CA THR A 262 3.01 4.02 14.59
C THR A 262 3.14 4.67 15.97
N GLY A 263 3.80 3.99 16.89
CA GLY A 263 3.94 4.41 18.27
C GLY A 263 5.05 3.66 19.01
N ASN A 264 4.99 3.72 20.33
CA ASN A 264 5.83 2.95 21.22
C ASN A 264 5.00 1.93 22.00
N GLY A 265 5.42 0.67 22.05
CA GLY A 265 4.88 -0.31 22.99
C GLY A 265 5.59 -0.19 24.34
N ARG A 266 4.83 -0.09 25.44
CA ARG A 266 5.32 -0.06 26.83
C ARG A 266 6.47 0.93 27.08
N ASP A 267 6.49 2.05 26.34
CA ASP A 267 7.55 3.06 26.34
C ASP A 267 8.98 2.53 26.03
N THR A 268 9.11 1.32 25.47
CA THR A 268 10.40 0.62 25.31
C THR A 268 10.77 0.26 23.87
N PHE A 269 9.81 -0.03 22.99
CA PHE A 269 10.10 -0.43 21.61
C PHE A 269 9.17 0.25 20.60
N GLY A 270 9.67 0.44 19.38
CA GLY A 270 8.87 0.94 18.27
C GLY A 270 7.86 -0.10 17.80
N LEU A 271 6.64 0.35 17.52
CA LEU A 271 5.56 -0.48 17.04
C LEU A 271 4.86 0.20 15.86
N THR A 272 4.51 -0.58 14.84
CA THR A 272 3.64 -0.16 13.75
C THR A 272 2.62 -1.27 13.51
N TYR A 273 1.32 -0.96 13.50
CA TYR A 273 0.27 -1.97 13.30
C TYR A 273 -0.87 -1.43 12.44
N PHE A 274 -1.53 -2.34 11.72
CA PHE A 274 -2.78 -2.05 11.05
C PHE A 274 -3.92 -2.03 12.09
N ALA A 275 -4.58 -0.88 12.26
CA ALA A 275 -5.67 -0.71 13.22
C ALA A 275 -6.99 -1.25 12.65
N THR A 276 -7.30 -2.50 12.99
CA THR A 276 -8.44 -3.26 12.45
C THR A 276 -9.80 -2.73 12.91
N ASP A 277 -9.85 -1.85 13.91
CA ASP A 277 -11.05 -1.19 14.44
C ASP A 277 -11.05 0.32 14.20
N TYR A 278 -10.12 0.84 13.39
CA TYR A 278 -9.92 2.28 13.19
C TYR A 278 -11.21 3.00 12.77
N ALA A 279 -11.94 2.46 11.80
CA ALA A 279 -13.21 3.06 11.34
C ALA A 279 -14.25 3.24 12.45
N LEU A 280 -14.29 2.32 13.43
CA LEU A 280 -15.19 2.41 14.57
C LEU A 280 -14.70 3.44 15.61
N ASN A 281 -13.38 3.45 15.86
CA ASN A 281 -12.77 4.13 17.00
C ASN A 281 -11.88 5.32 16.61
N LYS A 282 -12.07 5.87 15.41
CA LYS A 282 -11.25 6.93 14.80
C LYS A 282 -11.02 8.12 15.72
N GLU A 283 -12.08 8.62 16.36
CA GLU A 283 -11.97 9.75 17.29
C GLU A 283 -11.14 9.40 18.52
N LYS A 284 -11.27 8.17 19.05
CA LYS A 284 -10.48 7.71 20.19
C LYS A 284 -8.99 7.62 19.83
N TYR A 285 -8.65 7.06 18.66
CA TYR A 285 -7.28 7.05 18.15
C TYR A 285 -6.68 8.46 17.99
N LYS A 286 -7.50 9.45 17.62
CA LYS A 286 -7.05 10.84 17.41
C LYS A 286 -6.98 11.67 18.69
N THR A 287 -7.74 11.32 19.73
CA THR A 287 -7.85 12.12 20.96
C THR A 287 -7.09 11.51 22.14
N GLU A 288 -6.73 10.23 22.08
CA GLU A 288 -5.98 9.53 23.11
C GLU A 288 -4.64 9.00 22.57
N LYS A 289 -3.53 9.47 23.15
CA LYS A 289 -2.19 8.97 22.80
C LYS A 289 -1.90 7.60 23.38
N LYS A 290 -2.34 7.33 24.62
CA LYS A 290 -2.06 6.07 25.32
C LYS A 290 -3.28 5.18 25.27
N LEU A 291 -3.18 4.05 24.57
CA LEU A 291 -4.27 3.11 24.38
C LEU A 291 -3.81 1.70 24.77
N ASN A 292 -4.74 0.90 25.30
CA ASN A 292 -4.55 -0.54 25.44
C ASN A 292 -4.95 -1.20 24.13
N ILE A 293 -3.99 -1.83 23.45
CA ILE A 293 -4.16 -2.40 22.11
C ILE A 293 -4.00 -3.91 22.20
N GLU A 294 -5.02 -4.65 21.77
CA GLU A 294 -4.91 -6.08 21.48
C GLU A 294 -4.06 -6.27 20.23
N LEU A 295 -3.02 -7.09 20.29
CA LEU A 295 -2.02 -7.24 19.21
C LEU A 295 -1.91 -8.68 18.72
N SER A 296 -2.06 -8.84 17.42
CA SER A 296 -1.94 -10.12 16.72
C SER A 296 -1.15 -9.95 15.43
N GLY A 297 -0.71 -11.07 14.82
CA GLY A 297 -0.02 -11.05 13.54
C GLY A 297 -0.63 -11.97 12.49
N ILE A 298 -0.41 -11.65 11.23
CA ILE A 298 -0.61 -12.57 10.10
C ILE A 298 0.77 -12.81 9.47
N ILE A 299 1.22 -14.06 9.46
CA ILE A 299 2.49 -14.48 8.90
C ILE A 299 2.35 -14.71 7.40
N TYR A 300 3.20 -14.04 6.64
CA TYR A 300 3.28 -14.17 5.18
C TYR A 300 4.25 -15.26 4.75
N HIS A 301 5.27 -15.50 5.57
CA HIS A 301 6.27 -16.52 5.33
C HIS A 301 6.85 -17.00 6.64
N LEU A 302 6.98 -18.32 6.82
CA LEU A 302 7.54 -18.93 8.03
C LEU A 302 8.57 -20.00 7.69
N GLU A 303 9.71 -19.90 8.34
CA GLU A 303 10.84 -20.82 8.25
C GLU A 303 11.36 -21.17 9.65
N ILE A 304 12.12 -22.26 9.74
CA ILE A 304 12.92 -22.57 10.92
C ILE A 304 14.18 -21.71 10.87
N SER A 305 14.48 -21.03 11.97
CA SER A 305 15.69 -20.22 12.06
C SER A 305 16.93 -21.11 12.20
N ASN A 306 17.89 -20.98 11.28
CA ASN A 306 19.18 -21.67 11.36
C ASN A 306 20.24 -20.85 12.12
N ILE A 307 19.82 -19.86 12.92
CA ILE A 307 20.73 -18.97 13.62
C ILE A 307 21.58 -19.72 14.67
N ALA A 308 21.06 -20.81 15.24
CA ALA A 308 21.82 -21.71 16.10
C ALA A 308 22.98 -22.41 15.37
N ASP A 309 22.90 -22.57 14.04
CA ASP A 309 23.97 -23.18 13.21
C ASP A 309 25.04 -22.17 12.77
N SER A 310 24.88 -20.89 13.12
CA SER A 310 25.91 -19.88 12.90
C SER A 310 27.06 -20.07 13.91
N ASN A 311 28.02 -20.90 13.52
CA ASN A 311 29.21 -21.33 14.29
C ASN A 311 29.92 -20.20 15.06
N THR A 312 29.41 -19.90 16.25
CA THR A 312 30.06 -19.11 17.29
C THR A 312 29.93 -19.91 18.60
N PRO A 313 31.00 -20.08 19.39
CA PRO A 313 30.98 -20.92 20.60
C PRO A 313 29.89 -20.55 21.62
N ASP A 314 29.40 -19.32 21.56
CA ASP A 314 28.39 -18.74 22.46
C ASP A 314 27.05 -18.46 21.76
N GLY A 315 26.89 -18.89 20.50
CA GLY A 315 25.75 -18.51 19.65
C GLY A 315 25.80 -17.04 19.20
N PRO A 316 24.78 -16.57 18.44
CA PRO A 316 24.69 -15.17 18.01
C PRO A 316 24.65 -14.21 19.22
N ASN A 317 25.68 -13.37 19.36
CA ASN A 317 25.70 -12.31 20.36
C ASN A 317 24.80 -11.15 19.93
N PHE A 318 23.53 -11.18 20.34
CA PHE A 318 22.64 -10.03 20.25
C PHE A 318 22.92 -9.06 21.40
N SER A 319 22.86 -7.75 21.14
CA SER A 319 22.90 -6.78 22.24
C SER A 319 21.71 -6.98 23.19
N ASP A 320 21.85 -6.65 24.48
CA ASP A 320 20.76 -6.74 25.48
C ASP A 320 19.47 -5.99 25.08
N THR A 321 19.61 -5.00 24.19
CA THR A 321 18.53 -4.16 23.64
C THR A 321 17.99 -4.64 22.28
N PHE A 322 18.47 -5.77 21.75
CA PHE A 322 18.07 -6.25 20.43
C PHE A 322 16.69 -6.91 20.51
N THR A 323 15.72 -6.31 19.84
CA THR A 323 14.43 -6.93 19.58
C THR A 323 14.58 -7.86 18.38
N MET A 324 14.16 -9.11 18.48
CA MET A 324 14.32 -10.08 17.38
C MET A 324 13.32 -9.86 16.24
N TYR A 325 12.70 -8.68 16.15
CA TYR A 325 11.91 -8.25 15.01
C TYR A 325 12.36 -6.87 14.55
N MET A 326 12.29 -6.60 13.25
CA MET A 326 12.68 -5.33 12.64
C MET A 326 11.70 -4.93 11.53
N PRO A 327 11.43 -3.63 11.32
CA PRO A 327 10.57 -3.21 10.23
C PRO A 327 11.10 -3.73 8.90
N ASN A 328 10.23 -4.40 8.12
CA ASN A 328 10.62 -4.94 6.84
C ASN A 328 11.03 -3.80 5.89
N LYS A 329 12.10 -4.02 5.11
CA LYS A 329 12.70 -2.98 4.25
C LYS A 329 11.72 -2.38 3.25
N GLU A 330 10.78 -3.16 2.74
CA GLU A 330 9.88 -2.77 1.64
C GLU A 330 8.45 -2.51 2.14
N MET A 331 8.04 -3.15 3.23
CA MET A 331 6.65 -3.15 3.70
C MET A 331 6.46 -2.56 5.11
N SER A 332 7.48 -1.93 5.69
CA SER A 332 7.41 -1.34 7.05
C SER A 332 6.24 -0.36 7.25
N GLU A 333 5.87 0.38 6.21
CA GLU A 333 4.74 1.33 6.21
C GLU A 333 3.38 0.67 6.42
N PHE A 334 3.27 -0.65 6.22
CA PHE A 334 2.08 -1.45 6.47
C PHE A 334 2.11 -2.15 7.84
N GLY A 335 3.15 -1.95 8.65
CA GLY A 335 3.35 -2.69 9.89
C GLY A 335 3.86 -4.11 9.66
N CYS A 336 4.60 -4.34 8.58
CA CYS A 336 5.27 -5.61 8.33
C CYS A 336 6.66 -5.64 8.96
N PHE A 337 7.01 -6.78 9.56
CA PHE A 337 8.28 -7.00 10.25
C PHE A 337 8.90 -8.33 9.84
N ASP A 338 10.21 -8.29 9.61
CA ASP A 338 11.01 -9.51 9.61
C ASP A 338 11.29 -9.89 11.06
N PHE A 339 11.20 -11.16 11.41
CA PHE A 339 11.34 -11.60 12.79
C PHE A 339 12.08 -12.91 12.95
N ILE A 340 12.62 -13.09 14.14
CA ILE A 340 13.05 -14.34 14.73
C ILE A 340 12.33 -14.46 16.08
N GLY A 341 11.74 -15.61 16.39
CA GLY A 341 10.97 -15.78 17.62
C GLY A 341 10.97 -17.21 18.11
N LEU A 342 10.60 -17.40 19.37
CA LEU A 342 10.46 -18.72 19.99
C LEU A 342 8.99 -19.14 19.99
N LEU A 343 8.69 -20.34 19.47
CA LEU A 343 7.35 -20.91 19.52
C LEU A 343 7.03 -21.43 20.93
N GLU A 344 6.08 -20.81 21.62
CA GLU A 344 5.68 -21.22 22.97
C GLU A 344 4.50 -22.19 22.95
N ASP A 345 3.58 -22.01 22.00
CA ASP A 345 2.40 -22.87 21.84
C ASP A 345 1.85 -22.74 20.42
N PHE A 346 1.07 -23.73 19.98
CA PHE A 346 0.35 -23.63 18.71
C PHE A 346 -0.92 -24.49 18.71
N ARG A 347 -1.90 -24.05 17.92
CA ARG A 347 -3.09 -24.84 17.61
C ARG A 347 -3.44 -24.75 16.14
N GLU A 348 -3.87 -25.88 15.58
CA GLU A 348 -4.36 -25.95 14.22
C GLU A 348 -5.78 -25.40 14.14
N ILE A 349 -6.05 -24.60 13.11
CA ILE A 349 -7.38 -24.06 12.82
C ILE A 349 -7.73 -24.22 11.35
N LYS A 350 -9.02 -24.16 11.05
CA LYS A 350 -9.56 -24.23 9.69
C LYS A 350 -10.28 -22.95 9.37
N VAL A 351 -9.88 -22.33 8.27
CA VAL A 351 -10.56 -21.15 7.73
C VAL A 351 -11.44 -21.63 6.58
N MET A 352 -12.75 -21.50 6.76
CA MET A 352 -13.84 -22.00 5.89
C MET A 352 -14.18 -23.49 5.99
N ASP A 353 -15.48 -23.79 5.87
CA ASP A 353 -16.08 -25.12 6.01
C ASP A 353 -15.63 -26.15 4.94
N ASN A 354 -15.13 -25.67 3.80
CA ASN A 354 -14.68 -26.55 2.71
C ASN A 354 -13.22 -27.04 2.87
N ARG A 355 -12.58 -26.77 4.02
CA ARG A 355 -11.18 -27.15 4.35
C ARG A 355 -10.16 -26.67 3.32
N LYS A 356 -10.48 -25.65 2.52
CA LYS A 356 -9.56 -25.19 1.49
C LYS A 356 -8.46 -24.29 2.05
N SER A 357 -8.55 -23.84 3.30
CA SER A 357 -7.48 -23.10 3.96
C SER A 357 -7.29 -23.62 5.38
N GLU A 358 -6.13 -24.22 5.66
CA GLU A 358 -5.74 -24.73 6.96
C GLU A 358 -4.45 -24.04 7.41
N GLY A 359 -4.33 -23.81 8.71
CA GLY A 359 -3.21 -23.07 9.27
C GLY A 359 -3.09 -23.29 10.76
N PHE A 360 -2.18 -22.55 11.37
CA PHE A 360 -1.94 -22.57 12.80
C PHE A 360 -2.06 -21.17 13.39
N ILE A 361 -2.60 -21.09 14.59
CA ILE A 361 -2.38 -19.95 15.48
C ILE A 361 -1.17 -20.32 16.33
N LEU A 362 -0.12 -19.51 16.22
CA LEU A 362 1.15 -19.66 16.91
C LEU A 362 1.22 -18.61 18.03
N LYS A 363 1.58 -19.03 19.24
CA LYS A 363 1.99 -18.11 20.30
C LYS A 363 3.51 -17.97 20.22
N VAL A 364 3.97 -16.79 19.82
CA VAL A 364 5.40 -16.55 19.53
C VAL A 364 5.95 -15.45 20.40
N LYS A 365 7.04 -15.75 21.08
CA LYS A 365 7.84 -14.79 21.84
C LYS A 365 8.87 -14.14 20.93
N LEU A 366 8.71 -12.83 20.68
CA LEU A 366 9.54 -12.03 19.76
C LEU A 366 10.73 -11.35 20.45
N ILE A 367 10.71 -11.28 21.79
CA ILE A 367 11.81 -10.74 22.57
C ILE A 367 12.24 -11.78 23.58
N THR A 368 13.42 -12.36 23.35
CA THR A 368 13.94 -13.52 24.08
C THR A 368 14.90 -13.12 25.21
N ASN A 369 14.88 -11.86 25.65
CA ASN A 369 15.68 -11.45 26.81
C ASN A 369 15.19 -12.19 28.06
N GLU A 370 16.06 -12.98 28.68
CA GLU A 370 15.72 -13.82 29.84
C GLU A 370 15.32 -12.99 31.07
N ASP A 371 15.82 -11.76 31.19
CA ASP A 371 15.48 -10.84 32.30
C ASP A 371 14.07 -10.26 32.16
N TYR A 372 13.45 -10.37 30.97
CA TYR A 372 12.10 -9.89 30.69
C TYR A 372 11.25 -10.96 29.99
N PRO A 373 10.82 -12.02 30.70
CA PRO A 373 10.19 -13.18 30.08
C PRO A 373 8.86 -12.87 29.37
N ASP A 374 8.12 -11.85 29.79
CA ASP A 374 6.82 -11.44 29.24
C ASP A 374 6.90 -10.20 28.33
N PHE A 375 8.09 -9.88 27.81
CA PHE A 375 8.34 -8.58 27.20
C PHE A 375 7.51 -8.35 25.93
N PHE A 376 7.45 -9.34 25.02
CA PHE A 376 6.65 -9.24 23.81
C PHE A 376 6.35 -10.63 23.22
N THR A 377 5.22 -11.20 23.63
CA THR A 377 4.65 -12.43 23.10
C THR A 377 3.32 -12.09 22.45
N ILE A 378 3.09 -12.56 21.23
CA ILE A 378 1.84 -12.31 20.48
C ILE A 378 1.32 -13.60 19.85
N GLU A 379 0.03 -13.62 19.54
CA GLU A 379 -0.56 -14.66 18.70
C GLU A 379 -0.45 -14.26 17.23
N MET A 380 -0.03 -15.20 16.39
CA MET A 380 0.09 -15.00 14.95
C MET A 380 -0.53 -16.17 14.18
N PHE A 381 -1.26 -15.87 13.12
CA PHE A 381 -1.76 -16.90 12.21
C PHE A 381 -0.78 -17.15 11.08
N VAL A 382 -0.56 -18.42 10.74
CA VAL A 382 0.15 -18.83 9.51
C VAL A 382 -0.68 -19.85 8.74
N ASN A 383 -0.84 -19.63 7.43
CA ASN A 383 -1.37 -20.65 6.53
C ASN A 383 -0.31 -21.73 6.28
N LYS A 384 -0.69 -23.01 6.22
CA LYS A 384 0.26 -24.10 5.96
C LYS A 384 1.06 -23.92 4.65
N GLN A 385 0.46 -23.33 3.61
CA GLN A 385 1.14 -23.03 2.34
C GLN A 385 2.24 -21.97 2.47
N ASN A 386 2.20 -21.15 3.52
CA ASN A 386 3.17 -20.10 3.78
C ASN A 386 4.31 -20.58 4.70
N MET A 387 4.34 -21.88 5.05
CA MET A 387 5.40 -22.52 5.85
C MET A 387 6.34 -23.29 4.92
N SER A 388 7.65 -23.18 5.16
CA SER A 388 8.67 -23.94 4.42
C SER A 388 9.06 -25.27 5.09
N PHE A 389 8.22 -25.77 6.01
CA PHE A 389 8.43 -26.99 6.79
C PHE A 389 7.07 -27.57 7.21
N GLU A 390 7.04 -28.85 7.57
CA GLU A 390 5.78 -29.58 7.79
C GLU A 390 5.36 -29.63 9.27
N ASP A 391 6.32 -29.82 10.18
CA ASP A 391 6.03 -30.10 11.59
C ASP A 391 6.39 -28.92 12.51
N LEU A 392 5.47 -28.55 13.41
CA LEU A 392 5.71 -27.58 14.49
C LEU A 392 6.04 -28.31 15.80
N THR A 393 6.97 -27.76 16.56
CA THR A 393 7.31 -28.25 17.91
C THR A 393 7.54 -27.07 18.84
N ILE A 394 6.96 -27.14 20.05
CA ILE A 394 7.18 -26.11 21.08
C ILE A 394 8.68 -25.97 21.36
N GLY A 395 9.15 -24.73 21.49
CA GLY A 395 10.56 -24.40 21.65
C GLY A 395 11.33 -24.22 20.34
N MET A 396 10.69 -24.42 19.18
CA MET A 396 11.31 -24.16 17.88
C MET A 396 11.58 -22.66 17.70
N GLN A 397 12.77 -22.33 17.19
CA GLN A 397 13.09 -20.97 16.78
C GLN A 397 12.61 -20.76 15.34
N LEU A 398 11.71 -19.81 15.17
CA LEU A 398 11.07 -19.49 13.91
C LEU A 398 11.62 -18.18 13.36
N THR A 399 11.64 -18.03 12.05
CA THR A 399 11.97 -16.78 11.36
C THR A 399 11.01 -16.55 10.22
N GLY A 400 10.76 -15.29 9.85
CA GLY A 400 9.84 -15.01 8.77
C GLY A 400 9.45 -13.55 8.63
N LEU A 401 8.35 -13.34 7.93
CA LEU A 401 7.72 -12.04 7.71
C LEU A 401 6.28 -12.10 8.21
N PHE A 402 5.89 -11.14 9.05
CA PHE A 402 4.51 -10.99 9.49
C PHE A 402 4.05 -9.55 9.39
N GLN A 403 2.74 -9.35 9.22
CA GLN A 403 2.10 -8.05 9.42
C GLN A 403 1.44 -8.00 10.78
N LEU A 404 1.75 -6.96 11.55
CA LEU A 404 1.15 -6.73 12.85
C LEU A 404 -0.20 -6.02 12.70
N GLN A 405 -1.18 -6.49 13.45
CA GLN A 405 -2.53 -5.97 13.53
C GLN A 405 -2.82 -5.56 14.96
N GLY A 406 -3.72 -4.58 15.13
CA GLY A 406 -4.22 -4.23 16.44
C GLY A 406 -5.64 -3.69 16.46
N GLN A 407 -6.25 -3.72 17.63
CA GLN A 407 -7.50 -3.01 17.92
C GLN A 407 -7.50 -2.54 19.38
N ILE A 408 -8.28 -1.49 19.67
CA ILE A 408 -8.44 -1.03 21.04
C ILE A 408 -9.13 -2.13 21.85
N LYS A 409 -8.53 -2.47 23.00
CA LYS A 409 -9.14 -3.39 23.95
C LYS A 409 -10.45 -2.80 24.48
N GLU A 410 -11.54 -3.55 24.32
CA GLU A 410 -12.88 -3.18 24.81
C GLU A 410 -13.05 -3.40 26.32
#